data_AF-A0A7X3G9A0-F1
#
_entry.id   AF-A0A7X3G9A0-F1
#
_cell.length_a   1.000
_cell.length_b   1.000
_cell.length_c   1.000
_cell.angle_alpha   90.00
_cell.angle_beta   90.00
_cell.angle_gamma   90.00
#
_symmetry.space_group_name_H-M   'P 1'
#
loop_
_entity.id
_entity.type
_entity.pdbx_description
1 polymer ?
#
loop_
_entity_poly.entity_id
_entity_poly.type
_entity_poly.pdbx_seq_one_letter_code
_entity_poly.pdbx_strand_id
1 'polypeptide(L)'
;MPHNLTKSHKKYLDIHLVVSNTEKMAVSAAVDATLKVDFDTQQDIGFYDSEIYQMVTLTESNLLVTFEEDLHQPKIRVNDEPVRKLVIKVLNAEV
;
A
#
# COMPACT_ATOMS: atom_id res chain seq x y z
N MET A 1 -13.00 0.56 -4.56
CA MET A 1 -12.17 1.44 -3.71
C MET A 1 -12.47 2.86 -4.14
N PRO A 2 -12.69 3.80 -3.20
CA PRO A 2 -12.71 5.22 -3.54
C PRO A 2 -11.40 5.52 -4.27
N HIS A 3 -11.49 6.09 -5.47
CA HIS A 3 -10.30 6.49 -6.21
C HIS A 3 -9.56 7.54 -5.36
N ASN A 4 -8.25 7.33 -5.14
CA ASN A 4 -7.32 8.25 -4.47
C ASN A 4 -7.24 8.21 -2.92
N LEU A 5 -7.70 7.14 -2.26
CA LEU A 5 -7.39 6.97 -0.83
C LEU A 5 -6.20 6.03 -0.61
N THR A 6 -5.31 6.46 0.27
CA THR A 6 -4.15 5.70 0.73
C THR A 6 -4.59 4.84 1.91
N LYS A 7 -4.22 3.56 1.93
CA LYS A 7 -4.65 2.60 2.97
C LYS A 7 -3.51 2.24 3.91
N SER A 8 -3.86 1.82 5.12
CA SER A 8 -2.95 1.17 6.06
C SER A 8 -3.54 -0.09 6.67
N HIS A 9 -2.67 -0.86 7.30
CA HIS A 9 -2.93 -2.10 8.01
C HIS A 9 -2.23 -2.01 9.36
N LYS A 10 -2.82 -2.53 10.45
CA LYS A 10 -2.21 -2.50 11.79
C LYS A 10 -1.73 -3.87 12.23
N LYS A 11 -2.50 -4.90 11.91
CA LYS A 11 -2.21 -6.29 12.32
C LYS A 11 -1.18 -6.95 11.41
N TYR A 12 -1.19 -6.62 10.12
CA TYR A 12 -0.26 -7.19 9.15
C TYR A 12 0.54 -6.11 8.44
N LEU A 13 1.82 -6.39 8.22
CA LEU A 13 2.59 -5.69 7.19
C LEU A 13 2.35 -6.35 5.83
N ASP A 14 2.55 -5.58 4.76
CA ASP A 14 2.44 -6.07 3.38
C ASP A 14 3.82 -6.16 2.74
N ILE A 15 4.09 -7.27 2.06
CA ILE A 15 5.20 -7.39 1.11
C ILE A 15 4.60 -7.44 -0.29
N HIS A 16 4.78 -6.37 -1.05
CA HIS A 16 4.35 -6.23 -2.43
C HIS A 16 5.44 -6.71 -3.39
N LEU A 17 5.08 -7.68 -4.24
CA LEU A 17 5.97 -8.29 -5.24
C LEU A 17 5.28 -8.26 -6.59
N VAL A 18 5.90 -7.64 -7.60
CA VAL A 18 5.43 -7.72 -8.99
C VAL A 18 6.02 -8.98 -9.62
N VAL A 19 5.14 -9.81 -10.19
CA VAL A 19 5.51 -11.07 -10.87
C VAL A 19 5.61 -10.86 -12.39
N SER A 20 4.85 -9.91 -12.93
CA SER A 20 5.04 -9.47 -14.31
C SER A 20 4.61 -8.02 -14.53
N ASN A 21 5.31 -7.32 -15.43
CA ASN A 21 5.10 -5.91 -15.80
C ASN A 21 5.56 -4.92 -14.70
N THR A 22 4.97 -3.74 -14.57
CA THR A 22 5.41 -2.67 -13.66
C THR A 22 4.22 -2.04 -12.95
N GLU A 23 4.34 -1.84 -11.63
CA GLU A 23 3.36 -1.11 -10.83
C GLU A 23 3.99 0.15 -10.24
N LYS A 24 3.25 1.26 -10.24
CA LYS A 24 3.57 2.41 -9.41
C LYS A 24 2.70 2.40 -8.16
N MET A 25 3.33 2.67 -7.03
CA MET A 25 2.70 2.81 -5.72
C MET A 25 3.05 4.17 -5.13
N ALA A 26 2.09 4.85 -4.53
CA ALA A 26 2.37 5.99 -3.67
C ALA A 26 2.48 5.49 -2.22
N VAL A 27 3.48 5.99 -1.49
CA VAL A 27 3.68 5.71 -0.07
C VAL A 27 3.75 7.04 0.67
N SER A 28 2.96 7.18 1.73
CA SER A 28 2.90 8.35 2.60
C SER A 28 3.17 7.95 4.03
N ALA A 29 3.81 8.85 4.78
CA ALA A 29 3.92 8.68 6.22
C ALA A 29 2.57 9.03 6.88
N ALA A 30 2.19 8.27 7.91
CA ALA A 30 0.94 8.53 8.65
C ALA A 30 0.84 9.95 9.24
N VAL A 31 1.98 10.59 9.55
CA VAL A 31 2.04 11.95 10.09
C VAL A 31 1.59 13.03 9.09
N ASP A 32 1.65 12.74 7.79
CA ASP A 32 1.34 13.69 6.72
C ASP A 32 -0.06 13.46 6.11
N ALA A 33 -0.87 12.58 6.72
CA ALA A 33 -2.14 12.14 6.18
C ALA A 33 -3.31 12.33 7.15
N THR A 34 -4.50 12.53 6.59
CA THR A 34 -5.74 12.72 7.35
C THR A 34 -6.65 11.50 7.20
N LEU A 35 -7.08 10.92 8.33
CA LEU A 35 -8.05 9.81 8.32
C LEU A 35 -9.37 10.26 7.70
N LYS A 36 -9.87 9.51 6.71
CA LYS A 36 -11.16 9.77 6.04
C LYS A 36 -12.21 8.73 6.36
N VAL A 37 -11.80 7.48 6.55
CA VAL A 37 -12.68 6.38 6.94
C VAL A 37 -12.05 5.70 8.12
N ASP A 38 -12.84 5.57 9.20
CA ASP A 38 -12.42 4.91 10.43
C ASP A 38 -11.90 3.51 10.16
N PHE A 39 -10.97 3.08 11.03
CA PHE A 39 -10.31 1.81 10.88
C PHE A 39 -11.28 0.64 11.14
N ASP A 40 -11.41 -0.26 10.17
CA ASP A 40 -12.14 -1.52 10.32
C ASP A 40 -11.19 -2.58 10.87
N THR A 41 -11.38 -2.94 12.14
CA THR A 41 -10.56 -3.95 12.83
C THR A 41 -10.76 -5.37 12.32
N GLN A 42 -11.92 -5.71 11.73
CA GLN A 42 -12.16 -7.03 11.16
C GLN A 42 -11.45 -7.21 9.82
N GLN A 43 -11.44 -6.14 9.02
CA GLN A 43 -10.78 -6.12 7.70
C GLN A 43 -9.31 -5.67 7.77
N ASP A 44 -8.84 -5.23 8.94
CA ASP A 44 -7.52 -4.66 9.18
C ASP A 44 -7.21 -3.51 8.20
N ILE A 45 -8.13 -2.55 8.03
CA ILE A 45 -7.95 -1.49 7.03
C ILE A 45 -8.50 -0.14 7.49
N GLY A 46 -7.72 0.92 7.25
CA GLY A 46 -8.17 2.32 7.34
C GLY A 46 -7.88 3.05 6.03
N PHE A 47 -8.59 4.15 5.77
CA PHE A 47 -8.39 4.97 4.58
C PHE A 47 -8.12 6.43 4.93
N TYR A 48 -7.11 6.97 4.26
CA TYR A 48 -6.54 8.28 4.51
C TYR A 48 -6.45 9.08 3.21
N ASP A 49 -6.51 10.38 3.37
CA ASP A 49 -6.17 11.37 2.35
C ASP A 49 -4.77 11.89 2.61
N SER A 50 -3.95 11.97 1.57
CA SER A 50 -2.56 12.38 1.68
C SER A 50 -2.10 13.05 0.39
N GLU A 51 -1.59 14.27 0.53
CA GLU A 51 -1.02 15.02 -0.60
C GLU A 51 0.50 14.86 -0.69
N ILE A 52 1.15 14.37 0.37
CA ILE A 52 2.60 14.16 0.45
C ILE A 52 2.88 12.67 0.35
N TYR A 53 3.55 12.27 -0.73
CA TYR A 53 3.89 10.87 -0.97
C TYR A 53 5.18 10.72 -1.77
N GLN A 54 5.83 9.58 -1.56
CA GLN A 54 6.87 9.08 -2.44
C GLN A 54 6.25 8.14 -3.48
N MET A 55 6.61 8.34 -4.75
CA MET A 55 6.29 7.40 -5.82
C MET A 55 7.34 6.29 -5.89
N VAL A 56 6.93 5.06 -5.65
CA VAL A 56 7.76 3.86 -5.74
C VAL A 56 7.39 3.11 -7.02
N THR A 57 8.40 2.68 -7.78
CA THR A 57 8.21 1.86 -8.98
C THR A 57 8.62 0.42 -8.69
N LEU A 58 7.65 -0.49 -8.72
CA LEU A 58 7.87 -1.92 -8.57
C LEU A 58 7.98 -2.61 -9.92
N THR A 59 9.00 -3.45 -10.04
CA THR A 59 9.27 -4.32 -11.19
C THR A 59 9.49 -5.75 -10.71
N GLU A 60 9.73 -6.68 -11.63
CA GLU A 60 10.04 -8.09 -11.30
C GLU A 60 11.36 -8.28 -10.52
N SER A 61 12.17 -7.22 -10.38
CA SER A 61 13.49 -7.27 -9.74
C SER A 61 13.52 -6.73 -8.30
N ASN A 62 12.40 -6.23 -7.78
CA ASN A 62 12.34 -5.60 -6.46
C ASN A 62 11.03 -5.91 -5.71
N LEU A 63 10.99 -5.47 -4.45
CA LEU A 63 9.82 -5.58 -3.58
C LEU A 63 9.66 -4.31 -2.75
N LEU A 64 8.45 -4.08 -2.25
CA LEU A 64 8.15 -3.04 -1.27
C LEU A 64 7.54 -3.70 -0.04
N VAL A 65 8.11 -3.40 1.13
CA VAL A 65 7.51 -3.74 2.43
C VAL A 65 6.84 -2.48 2.97
N THR A 66 5.59 -2.58 3.41
CA THR A 66 4.86 -1.47 4.07
C THR A 66 4.43 -1.89 5.46
N PHE A 67 4.89 -1.15 6.46
CA PHE A 67 4.53 -1.31 7.88
C PHE A 67 3.23 -0.55 8.20
N GLU A 68 2.86 -0.50 9.50
CA GLU A 68 1.64 0.18 9.95
C GLU A 68 1.65 1.68 9.60
N GLU A 69 2.82 2.32 9.69
CA GLU A 69 3.01 3.74 9.44
C GLU A 69 3.12 4.09 7.94
N ASP A 70 3.33 3.09 7.09
CA ASP A 70 3.48 3.22 5.64
C ASP A 70 2.13 3.14 4.95
N LEU A 71 1.41 4.26 4.96
CA LEU A 71 0.18 4.38 4.20
C LEU A 71 0.52 4.21 2.71
N HIS A 72 -0.16 3.31 2.00
CA HIS A 72 0.16 3.03 0.60
C HIS A 72 -1.06 2.98 -0.31
N GLN A 73 -0.86 3.43 -1.56
CA GLN A 73 -1.86 3.41 -2.62
C GLN A 73 -1.32 2.60 -3.82
N PRO A 74 -1.79 1.35 -4.01
CA PRO A 74 -1.43 0.53 -5.17
C PRO A 74 -2.19 0.96 -6.43
N LYS A 75 -1.85 0.32 -7.57
CA LYS A 75 -2.56 0.46 -8.86
C LYS A 75 -2.51 1.88 -9.49
N ILE A 76 -1.42 2.63 -9.31
CA ILE A 76 -1.22 3.87 -10.05
C ILE A 76 -0.83 3.52 -11.49
N ARG A 77 -1.56 4.08 -12.47
CA ARG A 77 -1.41 3.72 -13.89
C ARG A 77 0.00 4.03 -14.40
N VAL A 78 0.60 3.05 -15.09
CA VAL A 78 1.89 3.18 -15.78
C VAL A 78 1.68 3.07 -17.29
N ASN A 79 0.98 2.02 -17.71
CA ASN A 79 0.60 1.72 -19.09
C ASN A 79 -0.75 0.97 -19.10
N ASP A 80 -1.17 0.46 -20.27
CA ASP A 80 -2.43 -0.29 -20.44
C ASP A 80 -2.26 -1.82 -20.32
N GLU A 81 -1.05 -2.29 -20.06
CA GLU A 81 -0.77 -3.72 -19.92
C GLU A 81 -1.12 -4.21 -18.50
N PRO A 82 -1.65 -5.43 -18.33
CA PRO A 82 -1.98 -5.96 -17.02
C PRO A 82 -0.73 -6.18 -16.15
N VAL A 83 -0.88 -5.99 -14.84
CA VAL A 83 0.15 -6.32 -13.83
C VAL A 83 -0.28 -7.59 -13.09
N ARG A 84 0.64 -8.55 -12.96
CA ARG A 84 0.47 -9.70 -12.07
C ARG A 84 1.34 -9.48 -10.85
N LYS A 85 0.76 -9.59 -9.65
CA LYS A 85 1.47 -9.35 -8.39
C LYS A 85 1.02 -10.29 -7.27
N LEU A 86 1.84 -10.38 -6.25
CA LEU A 86 1.54 -11.00 -4.96
C LEU A 86 1.57 -9.92 -3.87
N VAL A 87 0.72 -10.09 -2.86
CA VAL A 87 0.81 -9.35 -1.59
C VAL A 87 0.88 -10.38 -0.48
N ILE A 88 2.04 -10.49 0.16
CA ILE A 88 2.21 -11.38 1.31
C ILE A 88 1.88 -10.59 2.56
N LYS A 89 0.96 -11.10 3.38
CA LYS A 89 0.61 -10.53 4.68
C LYS A 89 1.43 -11.21 5.76
N VAL A 90 2.20 -10.45 6.53
CA VAL A 90 3.00 -10.99 7.66
C VAL A 90 2.46 -10.42 8.96
N LEU A 91 2.13 -11.31 9.91
CA LEU A 91 1.55 -10.91 11.18
C LEU A 91 2.57 -10.10 11.98
N ASN A 92 2.21 -8.87 12.35
CA ASN A 92 3.03 -7.99 13.18
C ASN A 92 2.71 -8.24 14.67
N ALA A 93 3.24 -9.33 15.22
CA ALA A 93 3.12 -9.67 16.63
C ALA A 93 4.51 -9.76 17.25
N GLU A 94 4.66 -9.21 18.47
CA GLU A 94 5.82 -9.52 19.30
C GLU A 94 5.83 -11.03 19.59
N VAL A 95 7.01 -11.64 19.48
CA VAL A 95 7.25 -13.07 19.72
C VAL A 95 7.82 -13.27 21.11
#